data_AF-A0A2C5YZ25-F1
#
_entry.id   AF-A0A2C5YZ25-F1
#
_cell.length_a   1.000
_cell.length_b   1.000
_cell.length_c   1.000
_cell.angle_alpha   90.00
_cell.angle_beta   90.00
_cell.angle_gamma   90.00
#
_symmetry.space_group_name_H-M   'P 1'
#
loop_
_entity.id
_entity.type
_entity.pdbx_description
1 polymer ?
#
loop_
_entity_poly.entity_id
_entity_poly.type
_entity_poly.pdbx_seq_one_letter_code
_entity_poly.pdbx_strand_id
1 'polypeptide(L)'
;MIQLSWAVTLSHYTDSQDVVFGLTSNGRAAPLDEIAEVTGPTIATVPVRVSLGSDKTISASLSEMQQQTIAMIPFLHHGLHRIRKLGADAAWACDFQTHLVIQPPDVTRLDLGNLAMQEEEDMKGYESFSSYALVVIFNMLSGSNGLDVWVNYDSNVLEEAEARRMLEQFGAVLRQVHDRPQFEIRDIDIII
;
A
#
# COMPACT_ATOMS: atom_id res chain seq x y z
N MET A 1 2.98 7.14 5.85
CA MET A 1 4.28 7.34 5.18
C MET A 1 4.35 6.52 3.90
N ILE A 2 4.35 5.19 3.96
CA ILE A 2 4.40 4.30 2.78
C ILE A 2 3.42 4.72 1.68
N GLN A 3 2.13 4.86 1.99
CA GLN A 3 1.10 5.25 1.03
C GLN A 3 1.35 6.62 0.38
N LEU A 4 1.81 7.62 1.16
CA LEU A 4 2.10 8.96 0.64
C LEU A 4 3.33 8.93 -0.27
N SER A 5 4.39 8.25 0.17
CA SER A 5 5.61 8.11 -0.62
C SER A 5 5.34 7.38 -1.93
N TRP A 6 4.48 6.36 -1.91
CA TRP A 6 4.04 5.68 -3.12
C TRP A 6 3.23 6.59 -4.04
N ALA A 7 2.29 7.37 -3.49
CA ALA A 7 1.51 8.33 -4.27
C ALA A 7 2.41 9.35 -5.00
N VAL A 8 3.41 9.89 -4.29
CA VAL A 8 4.39 10.83 -4.87
C VAL A 8 5.21 10.15 -5.97
N THR A 9 5.67 8.91 -5.76
CA THR A 9 6.35 8.15 -6.81
C THR A 9 5.45 7.97 -8.03
N LEU A 10 4.21 7.51 -7.86
CA LEU A 10 3.26 7.33 -8.98
C LEU A 10 2.97 8.62 -9.72
N SER A 11 2.85 9.74 -9.01
CA SER A 11 2.59 11.04 -9.59
C SER A 11 3.62 11.42 -10.65
N HIS A 12 4.88 11.07 -10.41
CA HIS A 12 5.96 11.29 -11.36
C HIS A 12 5.91 10.39 -12.58
N TYR A 13 5.59 9.11 -12.40
CA TYR A 13 5.47 8.17 -13.53
C TYR A 13 4.23 8.40 -14.38
N THR A 14 3.19 9.01 -13.80
CA THR A 14 1.90 9.25 -14.47
C THR A 14 1.71 10.69 -14.92
N ASP A 15 2.65 11.58 -14.59
CA ASP A 15 2.54 13.05 -14.75
C ASP A 15 1.20 13.60 -14.23
N SER A 16 0.70 13.01 -13.13
CA SER A 16 -0.60 13.33 -12.54
C SER A 16 -0.46 13.70 -11.07
N GLN A 17 -1.08 14.81 -10.68
CA GLN A 17 -1.17 15.22 -9.28
C GLN A 17 -2.33 14.51 -8.53
N ASP A 18 -3.12 13.70 -9.22
CA ASP A 18 -4.23 12.94 -8.64
C ASP A 18 -4.07 11.48 -9.03
N VAL A 19 -3.70 10.66 -8.05
CA VAL A 19 -3.30 9.26 -8.27
C VAL A 19 -4.20 8.32 -7.49
N VAL A 20 -4.46 7.15 -8.07
CA VAL A 20 -5.25 6.09 -7.45
C VAL A 20 -4.47 4.78 -7.49
N PHE A 21 -4.40 4.10 -6.35
CA PHE A 21 -3.83 2.76 -6.23
C PHE A 21 -4.72 1.88 -5.36
N GLY A 22 -4.62 0.57 -5.54
CA GLY A 22 -5.28 -0.40 -4.67
C GLY A 22 -4.53 -0.52 -3.37
N LEU A 23 -5.25 -0.57 -2.25
CA LEU A 23 -4.66 -0.91 -0.95
C LEU A 23 -5.37 -2.14 -0.40
N THR A 24 -4.59 -3.18 -0.15
CA THR A 24 -5.05 -4.31 0.65
C THR A 24 -4.72 -4.09 2.12
N SER A 25 -5.77 -4.12 2.93
CA SER A 25 -5.68 -4.28 4.38
C SER A 25 -5.97 -5.75 4.73
N ASN A 26 -5.40 -6.23 5.84
CA ASN A 26 -5.74 -7.54 6.42
C ASN A 26 -7.24 -7.66 6.77
N GLY A 27 -7.98 -6.54 6.74
CA GLY A 27 -9.42 -6.40 6.99
C GLY A 27 -9.87 -6.90 8.36
N ARG A 28 -8.93 -7.06 9.29
CA ARG A 28 -9.15 -7.31 10.72
C ARG A 28 -9.21 -6.01 11.53
N ALA A 29 -9.26 -4.86 10.86
CA ALA A 29 -9.41 -3.55 11.47
C ALA A 29 -10.88 -3.14 11.69
N ALA A 30 -11.85 -3.91 11.18
CA ALA A 30 -13.26 -3.63 11.39
C ALA A 30 -13.65 -3.93 12.86
N PRO A 31 -14.51 -3.11 13.49
CA PRO A 31 -14.96 -3.30 14.87
C PRO A 31 -16.02 -4.40 14.94
N LEU A 32 -15.61 -5.63 14.63
CA LEU A 32 -16.39 -6.84 14.84
C LEU A 32 -15.72 -7.63 15.96
N ASP A 33 -16.50 -8.02 16.96
CA ASP A 33 -16.03 -8.92 18.02
C ASP A 33 -15.45 -10.18 17.38
N GLU A 34 -14.31 -10.64 17.89
CA GLU A 34 -13.62 -11.87 17.45
C GLU A 34 -13.12 -11.88 15.99
N ILE A 35 -13.07 -10.73 15.27
CA ILE A 35 -12.55 -10.70 13.88
C ILE A 35 -11.09 -11.18 13.76
N ALA A 36 -10.32 -11.09 14.85
CA ALA A 36 -8.97 -11.64 14.93
C ALA A 36 -8.95 -13.18 14.90
N GLU A 37 -10.04 -13.82 15.33
CA GLU A 37 -10.17 -15.28 15.49
C GLU A 37 -10.96 -15.94 14.33
N VAL A 38 -11.56 -15.12 13.45
CA VAL A 38 -12.27 -15.61 12.25
C VAL A 38 -11.32 -16.38 11.34
N THR A 39 -11.70 -17.64 11.10
CA THR A 39 -11.06 -18.54 10.13
C THR A 39 -11.64 -18.28 8.73
N GLY A 40 -10.93 -17.51 7.90
CA GLY A 40 -11.33 -17.16 6.53
C GLY A 40 -10.60 -15.92 5.99
N PRO A 41 -10.63 -15.65 4.67
CA PRO A 41 -9.99 -14.47 4.10
C PRO A 41 -10.75 -13.20 4.55
N THR A 42 -10.20 -12.50 5.54
CA THR A 42 -10.70 -11.19 5.98
C THR A 42 -10.14 -10.04 5.14
N ILE A 43 -9.32 -10.35 4.13
CA ILE A 43 -8.60 -9.38 3.32
C ILE A 43 -9.59 -8.44 2.61
N ALA A 44 -9.36 -7.13 2.75
CA ALA A 44 -10.15 -6.10 2.10
C ALA A 44 -9.25 -5.25 1.20
N THR A 45 -9.61 -5.17 -0.08
CA THR A 45 -8.98 -4.24 -1.03
C THR A 45 -9.91 -3.07 -1.29
N VAL A 46 -9.36 -1.85 -1.22
CA VAL A 46 -10.07 -0.60 -1.53
C VAL A 46 -9.21 0.28 -2.44
N PRO A 47 -9.82 1.07 -3.33
CA PRO A 47 -9.08 2.08 -4.07
C PRO A 47 -8.78 3.26 -3.15
N VAL A 48 -7.54 3.74 -3.17
CA VAL A 48 -7.08 4.90 -2.42
C VAL A 48 -6.69 5.98 -3.41
N ARG A 49 -7.45 7.08 -3.41
CA ARG A 49 -7.15 8.29 -4.17
C ARG A 49 -6.34 9.26 -3.31
N VAL A 50 -5.30 9.85 -3.89
CA VAL A 50 -4.43 10.83 -3.25
C VAL A 50 -4.23 12.01 -4.18
N SER A 51 -4.57 13.21 -3.71
CA SER A 51 -4.37 14.47 -4.44
C SER A 51 -3.16 15.21 -3.87
N LEU A 52 -2.12 15.35 -4.68
CA LEU A 52 -0.82 15.95 -4.33
C LEU A 52 -0.70 17.42 -4.75
N GLY A 53 -1.62 17.93 -5.57
CA GLY A 53 -1.59 19.28 -6.15
C GLY A 53 -1.84 20.45 -5.18
N SER A 54 -1.64 20.26 -3.87
CA SER A 54 -1.84 21.29 -2.85
C SER A 54 -0.53 21.75 -2.23
N ASP A 55 -0.44 23.01 -1.84
CA ASP A 55 0.66 23.66 -1.09
C ASP A 55 0.76 23.15 0.37
N LYS A 56 0.41 21.89 0.60
CA LYS A 56 0.42 21.25 1.91
C LYS A 56 1.82 20.77 2.24
N THR A 57 2.16 20.85 3.51
CA THR A 57 3.34 20.19 4.04
C THR A 57 3.17 18.68 3.98
N ILE A 58 4.28 17.96 4.01
CA ILE A 58 4.31 16.50 4.13
C ILE A 58 3.55 16.05 5.38
N SER A 59 3.73 16.72 6.52
CA SER A 59 3.04 16.41 7.77
C SER A 59 1.52 16.58 7.69
N ALA A 60 1.04 17.67 7.06
CA ALA A 60 -0.39 17.89 6.86
C ALA A 60 -1.00 16.79 5.97
N SER A 61 -0.29 16.41 4.92
CA SER A 61 -0.73 15.40 3.97
C SER A 61 -0.71 13.99 4.56
N LEU A 62 0.27 13.68 5.40
CA LEU A 62 0.29 12.45 6.20
C LEU A 62 -0.90 12.38 7.15
N SER A 63 -1.25 13.50 7.80
CA SER A 63 -2.40 13.57 8.71
C SER A 63 -3.73 13.35 7.97
N GLU A 64 -3.91 13.99 6.82
CA GLU A 64 -5.09 13.81 5.97
C GLU A 64 -5.22 12.36 5.49
N MET A 65 -4.12 11.77 5.02
CA MET A 65 -4.10 10.36 4.59
C MET A 65 -4.40 9.39 5.73
N GLN A 66 -3.92 9.68 6.95
CA GLN A 66 -4.27 8.90 8.13
C GLN A 66 -5.76 9.01 8.45
N GLN A 67 -6.33 10.22 8.40
CA GLN A 67 -7.77 10.43 8.61
C GLN A 67 -8.61 9.72 7.55
N GLN A 68 -8.22 9.78 6.28
CA GLN A 68 -8.86 9.04 5.19
C GLN A 68 -8.80 7.53 5.45
N THR A 69 -7.65 7.00 5.87
CA THR A 69 -7.48 5.57 6.21
C THR A 69 -8.45 5.15 7.31
N ILE A 70 -8.56 5.95 8.38
CA ILE A 70 -9.48 5.68 9.49
C ILE A 70 -10.94 5.73 9.03
N ALA A 71 -11.32 6.74 8.24
CA ALA A 71 -12.67 6.91 7.73
C ALA A 71 -13.11 5.76 6.80
N MET A 72 -12.18 5.06 6.15
CA MET A 72 -12.46 3.89 5.32
C MET A 72 -12.75 2.61 6.12
N ILE A 73 -12.27 2.50 7.38
CA ILE A 73 -12.37 1.27 8.19
C ILE A 73 -13.78 0.68 8.23
N PRO A 74 -14.85 1.46 8.51
CA PRO A 74 -16.22 0.92 8.56
C PRO A 74 -16.68 0.29 7.25
N PHE A 75 -16.07 0.67 6.12
CA PHE A 75 -16.50 0.27 4.77
C PHE A 75 -15.61 -0.81 4.13
N LEU A 76 -14.55 -1.26 4.79
CA LEU A 76 -13.62 -2.26 4.23
C LEU A 76 -14.33 -3.57 3.83
N HIS A 77 -15.44 -3.90 4.47
CA HIS A 77 -16.26 -5.09 4.17
C HIS A 77 -17.07 -5.01 2.86
N HIS A 78 -17.14 -3.85 2.19
CA HIS A 78 -17.88 -3.72 0.94
C HIS A 78 -17.19 -4.42 -0.24
N GLY A 79 -15.86 -4.50 -0.24
CA GLY A 79 -15.07 -5.09 -1.33
C GLY A 79 -15.15 -4.35 -2.66
N LEU A 80 -14.11 -4.48 -3.49
CA LEU A 80 -13.98 -3.76 -4.78
C LEU A 80 -15.18 -3.91 -5.72
N HIS A 81 -15.72 -5.12 -5.84
CA HIS A 81 -16.83 -5.39 -6.75
C HIS A 81 -18.09 -4.59 -6.39
N ARG A 82 -18.36 -4.32 -5.11
CA ARG A 82 -19.49 -3.47 -4.71
C ARG A 82 -19.16 -2.00 -4.87
N ILE A 83 -17.94 -1.58 -4.53
CA ILE A 83 -17.48 -0.19 -4.72
C ILE A 83 -17.62 0.23 -6.19
N ARG A 84 -17.19 -0.63 -7.12
CA ARG A 84 -17.31 -0.41 -8.58
C ARG A 84 -18.76 -0.17 -9.05
N LYS A 85 -19.76 -0.61 -8.29
CA LYS A 85 -21.19 -0.43 -8.64
C LYS A 85 -21.81 0.86 -8.09
N LEU A 86 -21.07 1.65 -7.31
CA LEU A 86 -21.58 2.89 -6.70
C LEU A 86 -21.69 4.04 -7.70
N GLY A 87 -21.02 3.97 -8.85
CA GLY A 87 -21.08 4.99 -9.90
C GLY A 87 -19.89 4.90 -10.85
N ALA A 88 -19.90 5.76 -11.88
CA ALA A 88 -18.83 5.81 -12.88
C ALA A 88 -17.47 6.17 -12.25
N ASP A 89 -17.45 7.18 -11.37
CA ASP A 89 -16.21 7.62 -10.69
C ASP A 89 -15.64 6.51 -9.79
N ALA A 90 -16.50 5.79 -9.07
CA ALA A 90 -16.08 4.67 -8.23
C ALA A 90 -15.58 3.49 -9.09
N ALA A 91 -16.18 3.26 -10.26
CA ALA A 91 -15.71 2.26 -11.20
C ALA A 91 -14.32 2.58 -11.75
N TRP A 92 -14.08 3.86 -12.11
CA TRP A 92 -12.79 4.40 -12.51
C TRP A 92 -11.75 4.26 -11.40
N ALA A 93 -12.10 4.64 -10.17
CA ALA A 93 -11.20 4.50 -9.03
C ALA A 93 -10.81 3.04 -8.77
N CYS A 94 -11.72 2.08 -9.01
CA CYS A 94 -11.42 0.65 -8.90
C CYS A 94 -10.58 0.08 -10.05
N ASP A 95 -10.24 0.85 -11.09
CA ASP A 95 -9.47 0.41 -12.26
C ASP A 95 -7.98 0.78 -12.19
N PHE A 96 -7.45 0.83 -10.96
CA PHE A 96 -6.04 1.06 -10.70
C PHE A 96 -5.16 -0.07 -11.25
N GLN A 97 -3.96 0.27 -11.70
CA GLN A 97 -2.98 -0.68 -12.25
C GLN A 97 -1.90 -1.10 -11.24
N THR A 98 -1.83 -0.37 -10.13
CA THR A 98 -0.84 -0.54 -9.07
C THR A 98 -1.55 -0.89 -7.77
N HIS A 99 -1.07 -1.94 -7.09
CA HIS A 99 -1.67 -2.48 -5.89
C HIS A 99 -0.64 -2.58 -4.76
N LEU A 100 -0.99 -2.06 -3.59
CA LEU A 100 -0.16 -2.07 -2.39
C LEU A 100 -0.70 -3.06 -1.37
N VAL A 101 0.21 -3.86 -0.81
CA VAL A 101 -0.03 -4.70 0.35
C VAL A 101 0.92 -4.24 1.45
N ILE A 102 0.38 -3.84 2.60
CA ILE A 102 1.19 -3.45 3.76
C ILE A 102 0.92 -4.44 4.89
N GLN A 103 1.95 -5.17 5.29
CA GLN A 103 1.87 -6.14 6.37
C GLN A 103 2.53 -5.58 7.63
N PRO A 104 1.78 -5.52 8.75
CA PRO A 104 2.37 -5.15 10.03
C PRO A 104 3.40 -6.19 10.47
N PRO A 105 4.35 -5.81 11.35
CA PRO A 105 5.28 -6.78 11.91
C PRO A 105 4.50 -7.89 12.61
N ASP A 106 4.95 -9.13 12.39
CA ASP A 106 4.34 -10.30 13.02
C ASP A 106 4.33 -10.14 14.54
N VAL A 107 3.13 -9.95 15.10
CA VAL A 107 2.92 -9.84 16.55
C VAL A 107 2.88 -11.22 17.20
N THR A 108 2.92 -12.30 16.40
CA THR A 108 2.83 -13.69 16.86
C THR A 108 4.10 -14.49 16.56
N ARG A 109 5.23 -14.11 17.16
CA ARG A 109 6.18 -15.13 17.65
C ARG A 109 5.73 -15.58 19.03
N LEU A 110 4.67 -16.38 19.07
CA LEU A 110 4.53 -17.34 20.16
C LEU A 110 5.61 -18.40 19.90
N ASP A 111 6.61 -18.45 20.77
CA ASP A 111 7.70 -19.42 20.76
C ASP A 111 7.14 -20.81 21.11
N LEU A 112 6.36 -21.39 20.18
CA LEU A 112 5.83 -22.74 20.25
C LEU A 112 6.94 -23.68 19.79
N GLY A 113 7.86 -23.95 20.72
CA GLY A 113 9.06 -24.76 20.52
C GLY A 113 8.89 -25.87 19.49
N ASN A 114 9.77 -25.86 18.48
CA ASN A 114 9.97 -26.91 17.47
C ASN A 114 8.73 -27.38 16.68
N LEU A 115 7.61 -26.65 16.69
CA LEU A 115 6.42 -26.98 15.89
C LEU A 115 6.08 -25.94 14.81
N ALA A 116 6.72 -24.77 14.83
CA ALA A 116 6.72 -23.88 13.67
C ALA A 116 7.78 -24.40 12.69
N MET A 117 7.34 -25.19 11.71
CA MET A 117 8.14 -25.35 10.50
C MET A 117 8.43 -23.95 9.98
N GLN A 118 9.71 -23.66 9.72
CA GLN A 118 10.09 -22.51 8.90
C GLN A 118 9.44 -22.73 7.54
N GLU A 119 8.21 -22.27 7.37
CA GLU A 119 7.73 -21.92 6.04
C GLU A 119 8.57 -20.70 5.67
N GLU A 120 9.59 -20.92 4.83
CA GLU A 120 10.06 -19.86 3.94
C GLU A 120 8.79 -19.18 3.42
N GLU A 121 8.62 -17.88 3.67
CA GLU A 121 7.43 -17.12 3.24
C GLU A 121 7.33 -17.22 1.71
N ASP A 122 6.66 -18.28 1.25
CA ASP A 122 6.58 -18.64 -0.15
C ASP A 122 5.75 -17.55 -0.84
N MET A 123 6.26 -16.98 -1.95
CA MET A 123 5.54 -16.02 -2.81
C MET A 123 4.13 -16.52 -3.24
N LYS A 124 3.84 -17.81 -3.07
CA LYS A 124 2.59 -18.48 -3.42
C LYS A 124 1.35 -17.83 -2.79
N GLY A 125 1.46 -17.26 -1.59
CA GLY A 125 0.35 -16.54 -0.95
C GLY A 125 -0.11 -15.29 -1.73
N TYR A 126 0.79 -14.71 -2.54
CA TYR A 126 0.56 -13.47 -3.27
C TYR A 126 0.21 -13.67 -4.75
N GLU A 127 0.20 -14.91 -5.25
CA GLU A 127 -0.22 -15.22 -6.63
C GLU A 127 -1.64 -14.70 -6.93
N SER A 128 -2.50 -14.63 -5.90
CA SER A 128 -3.84 -14.06 -5.97
C SER A 128 -3.88 -12.57 -6.39
N PHE A 129 -2.78 -11.83 -6.22
CA PHE A 129 -2.67 -10.41 -6.57
C PHE A 129 -2.06 -10.17 -7.96
N SER A 130 -1.66 -11.22 -8.70
CA SER A 130 -1.06 -11.14 -10.04
C SER A 130 -1.94 -10.55 -11.15
N SER A 131 -3.13 -10.04 -10.81
CA SER A 131 -4.07 -9.42 -11.76
C SER A 131 -3.80 -7.93 -12.02
N TYR A 132 -2.78 -7.34 -11.39
CA TYR A 132 -2.39 -5.95 -11.57
C TYR A 132 -1.01 -5.85 -12.22
N ALA A 133 -0.79 -4.78 -13.00
CA ALA A 133 0.47 -4.54 -13.69
C ALA A 133 1.67 -4.44 -12.73
N LEU A 134 1.43 -3.91 -11.53
CA LEU A 134 2.45 -3.80 -10.47
C LEU A 134 1.84 -4.01 -9.08
N VAL A 135 2.34 -5.00 -8.36
CA VAL A 135 2.01 -5.26 -6.96
C VAL A 135 3.24 -5.05 -6.11
N VAL A 136 3.13 -4.21 -5.09
CA VAL A 136 4.21 -3.94 -4.13
C VAL A 136 3.75 -4.37 -2.75
N ILE A 137 4.51 -5.28 -2.15
CA ILE A 137 4.25 -5.85 -0.82
C ILE A 137 5.32 -5.33 0.12
N PHE A 138 4.88 -4.75 1.23
CA PHE A 138 5.68 -4.13 2.25
C PHE A 138 5.57 -4.92 3.55
N ASN A 139 6.64 -5.61 3.93
CA ASN A 139 6.72 -6.39 5.16
C ASN A 139 7.53 -5.60 6.19
N MET A 140 6.87 -5.20 7.28
CA MET A 140 7.54 -4.46 8.37
C MET A 140 8.27 -5.44 9.29
N LEU A 141 9.55 -5.21 9.55
CA LEU A 141 10.37 -6.12 10.34
C LEU A 141 10.21 -5.88 11.85
N SER A 142 9.87 -6.92 12.61
CA SER A 142 9.75 -6.86 14.08
C SER A 142 11.08 -6.46 14.73
N GLY A 143 11.04 -5.47 15.64
CA GLY A 143 12.20 -5.05 16.44
C GLY A 143 13.24 -4.19 15.69
N SER A 144 12.95 -3.75 14.47
CA SER A 144 13.78 -2.81 13.72
C SER A 144 12.91 -1.78 12.97
N ASN A 145 13.51 -0.71 12.47
CA ASN A 145 12.86 0.21 11.52
C ASN A 145 13.06 -0.26 10.06
N GLY A 146 13.24 -1.57 9.84
CA GLY A 146 13.47 -2.17 8.53
C GLY A 146 12.17 -2.49 7.79
N LEU A 147 12.26 -2.47 6.47
CA LEU A 147 11.16 -2.74 5.54
C LEU A 147 11.67 -3.70 4.46
N ASP A 148 11.10 -4.89 4.41
CA ASP A 148 11.31 -5.83 3.31
C ASP A 148 10.25 -5.56 2.24
N VAL A 149 10.70 -5.45 0.98
CA VAL A 149 9.83 -5.05 -0.14
C VAL A 149 9.88 -6.11 -1.22
N TRP A 150 8.72 -6.66 -1.56
CA TRP A 150 8.55 -7.66 -2.60
C TRP A 150 7.73 -7.05 -3.72
N VAL A 151 8.16 -7.27 -4.96
CA VAL A 151 7.48 -6.73 -6.14
C VAL A 151 7.15 -7.85 -7.10
N ASN A 152 5.89 -7.85 -7.53
CA ASN A 152 5.39 -8.67 -8.62
C ASN A 152 4.89 -7.72 -9.71
N TYR A 153 5.28 -7.97 -10.96
CA TYR A 153 4.93 -7.12 -12.09
C TYR A 153 4.65 -7.97 -13.33
N ASP A 154 3.81 -7.46 -14.22
CA ASP A 154 3.58 -8.06 -15.53
C ASP A 154 4.71 -7.65 -16.48
N SER A 155 5.50 -8.61 -16.94
CA SER A 155 6.62 -8.38 -17.84
C SER A 155 6.22 -7.93 -19.26
N ASN A 156 4.94 -7.98 -19.60
CA ASN A 156 4.40 -7.37 -20.82
C ASN A 156 4.11 -5.88 -20.66
N VAL A 157 4.07 -5.37 -19.43
CA VAL A 157 3.72 -3.98 -19.10
C VAL A 157 4.92 -3.21 -18.55
N LEU A 158 5.76 -3.85 -17.75
CA LEU A 158 6.92 -3.25 -17.08
C LEU A 158 8.17 -4.12 -17.25
N GLU A 159 9.31 -3.49 -17.55
CA GLU A 159 10.60 -4.17 -17.50
C GLU A 159 11.14 -4.24 -16.06
N GLU A 160 11.98 -5.24 -15.77
CA GLU A 160 12.60 -5.38 -14.44
C GLU A 160 13.36 -4.12 -14.02
N ALA A 161 14.07 -3.49 -14.96
CA ALA A 161 14.85 -2.28 -14.71
C ALA A 161 13.95 -1.10 -14.30
N GLU A 162 12.76 -1.00 -14.91
CA GLU A 162 11.78 0.04 -14.58
C GLU A 162 11.15 -0.20 -13.21
N ALA A 163 10.74 -1.44 -12.91
CA ALA A 163 10.20 -1.80 -11.60
C ALA A 163 11.22 -1.55 -10.48
N ARG A 164 12.49 -1.92 -10.71
CA ARG A 164 13.59 -1.67 -9.79
C ARG A 164 13.83 -0.17 -9.57
N ARG A 165 13.86 0.61 -10.64
CA ARG A 165 14.04 2.06 -10.57
C ARG A 165 12.90 2.74 -9.79
N MET A 166 11.66 2.30 -10.02
CA MET A 166 10.50 2.81 -9.29
C MET A 166 10.61 2.55 -7.79
N LEU A 167 11.10 1.38 -7.37
CA LEU A 167 11.36 1.07 -5.96
C LEU A 167 12.49 1.91 -5.35
N GLU A 168 13.60 2.10 -6.08
CA GLU A 168 14.72 2.93 -5.62
C GLU A 168 14.28 4.38 -5.39
N GLN A 169 13.49 4.92 -6.32
CA GLN A 169 12.90 6.24 -6.23
C GLN A 169 11.89 6.32 -5.08
N PHE A 170 11.02 5.32 -4.92
CA PHE A 170 10.16 5.21 -3.74
C PHE A 170 10.97 5.25 -2.43
N GLY A 171 12.08 4.52 -2.35
CA GLY A 171 12.96 4.52 -1.18
C GLY A 171 13.61 5.89 -0.92
N ALA A 172 13.93 6.66 -1.96
CA ALA A 172 14.39 8.04 -1.82
C ALA A 172 13.28 8.99 -1.34
N VAL A 173 12.08 8.88 -1.89
CA VAL A 173 10.90 9.65 -1.48
C VAL A 173 10.53 9.32 -0.03
N LEU A 174 10.53 8.05 0.37
CA LEU A 174 10.20 7.62 1.73
C LEU A 174 11.14 8.24 2.78
N ARG A 175 12.44 8.32 2.46
CA ARG A 175 13.42 9.01 3.31
C ARG A 175 13.12 10.50 3.43
N GLN A 176 12.84 11.19 2.33
CA GLN A 176 12.48 12.61 2.37
C GLN A 176 11.20 12.86 3.17
N VAL A 177 10.19 12.01 3.00
CA VAL A 177 8.93 12.07 3.77
C VAL A 177 9.18 11.84 5.27
N HIS A 178 10.16 11.02 5.64
CA HIS A 178 10.56 10.80 7.02
C HIS A 178 11.33 11.99 7.61
N ASP A 179 12.35 12.46 6.90
CA ASP A 179 13.35 13.39 7.43
C ASP A 179 12.90 14.86 7.38
N ARG A 180 11.95 15.19 6.49
CA ARG A 180 11.55 16.59 6.21
C ARG A 180 10.04 16.81 6.31
N PRO A 181 9.37 16.48 7.42
CA PRO A 181 7.91 16.55 7.53
C PRO A 181 7.33 17.97 7.37
N GLN A 182 8.15 19.02 7.48
CA GLN A 182 7.74 20.42 7.35
C GLN A 182 7.82 20.95 5.91
N PHE A 183 8.47 20.22 5.00
CA PHE A 183 8.60 20.64 3.60
C PHE A 183 7.26 20.48 2.87
N GLU A 184 7.06 21.23 1.79
CA GLU A 184 5.89 21.06 0.94
C GLU A 184 6.04 19.79 0.08
N ILE A 185 4.92 19.17 -0.30
CA ILE A 185 4.95 17.99 -1.19
C ILE A 185 5.67 18.30 -2.51
N ARG A 186 5.51 19.51 -3.04
CA ARG A 186 6.15 19.95 -4.28
C ARG A 186 7.68 20.01 -4.22
N ASP A 187 8.24 20.04 -3.01
CA ASP A 187 9.69 20.11 -2.78
C ASP A 187 10.31 18.72 -2.65
N ILE A 188 9.54 17.64 -2.85
CA ILE A 188 10.07 16.29 -2.86
C ILE A 188 10.73 16.02 -4.21
N ASP A 189 12.03 15.80 -4.17
CA ASP A 189 12.80 15.47 -5.37
C ASP A 189 12.70 13.97 -5.68
N ILE A 190 12.43 13.63 -6.94
CA ILE A 190 12.57 12.26 -7.42
C ILE A 190 13.90 12.16 -8.16
N ILE A 191 14.78 11.31 -7.62
CA ILE A 191 16.11 11.09 -8.19
C ILE A 191 15.94 10.38 -9.54
N ILE A 192 16.45 11.00 -10.61
CA ILE A 192 16.46 10.46 -11.97
C ILE A 192 17.67 9.56 -12.15
#